data_AF-A0A1F5G3S3-F1
#
_entry.id   AF-A0A1F5G3S3-F1
#
_cell.length_a   1.000
_cell.length_b   1.000
_cell.length_c   1.000
_cell.angle_alpha   90.00
_cell.angle_beta   90.00
_cell.angle_gamma   90.00
#
_symmetry.space_group_name_H-M   'P 1'
#
loop_
_entity.id
_entity.type
_entity.pdbx_description
1 polymer ?
#
loop_
_entity_poly.entity_id
_entity_poly.type
_entity_poly.pdbx_seq_one_letter_code
_entity_poly.pdbx_strand_id
1 'polypeptide(L)'
;MSALSIYFAEKREFTKASIFIAFATATRLIGIILVFYLFLKIFEKGVNQLSKSWWTLFVAPLGVGLIGLYFQITRNNFLIIYSEHTNWGRSLSISSFEHLIFESKDLILQIFGPVKPVSINLIHFGTIFFFIFLAAISFKKIRKALWIYCLLTIIIPLTSGTYAGLPRYLLASFPLFIPFGKYLENHKSIMYVYIFLAIFIQAVFLIRFFNFEVAT
;
A
#
# COMPACT_ATOMS: atom_id res chain seq x y z
N MET A 1 11.76 4.52 1.21
CA MET A 1 11.84 4.72 -0.26
C MET A 1 10.63 5.48 -0.81
N SER A 2 9.39 5.04 -0.61
CA SER A 2 8.20 5.73 -1.18
C SER A 2 8.11 7.22 -0.85
N ALA A 3 8.36 7.61 0.40
CA ALA A 3 8.35 9.03 0.80
C ALA A 3 9.44 9.85 0.09
N LEU A 4 10.66 9.32 -0.04
CA LEU A 4 11.77 9.97 -0.75
C LEU A 4 11.48 10.06 -2.26
N SER A 5 10.97 9.00 -2.87
CA SER A 5 10.54 8.98 -4.26
C SER A 5 9.51 10.08 -4.54
N ILE A 6 8.50 10.19 -3.68
CA ILE A 6 7.47 11.24 -3.79
C ILE A 6 8.07 12.63 -3.57
N TYR A 7 8.92 12.80 -2.56
CA TYR A 7 9.58 14.07 -2.27
C TYR A 7 10.42 14.58 -3.45
N PHE A 8 11.28 13.75 -4.04
CA PHE A 8 12.10 14.14 -5.19
C PHE A 8 11.27 14.34 -6.46
N ALA A 9 10.22 13.54 -6.66
CA ALA A 9 9.30 13.74 -7.78
C ALA A 9 8.57 15.08 -7.66
N GLU A 10 8.16 15.48 -6.45
CA GLU A 10 7.52 16.78 -6.21
C GLU A 10 8.51 17.95 -6.36
N LYS A 11 9.79 17.74 -6.03
CA LYS A 11 10.90 18.68 -6.31
C LYS A 11 11.35 18.72 -7.77
N ARG A 12 10.77 17.89 -8.66
CA ARG A 12 11.13 17.76 -10.08
C ARG A 12 12.53 17.18 -10.32
N GLU A 13 13.11 16.54 -9.33
CA GLU A 13 14.38 15.82 -9.45
C GLU A 13 14.10 14.38 -9.91
N PHE A 14 13.56 14.23 -11.13
CA PHE A 14 13.02 12.95 -11.65
C PHE A 14 14.05 11.82 -11.66
N THR A 15 15.33 12.14 -11.90
CA THR A 15 16.45 11.18 -11.83
C THR A 15 16.62 10.58 -10.44
N LYS A 16 16.62 11.42 -9.39
CA LYS A 16 16.75 10.92 -8.02
C LYS A 16 15.49 10.15 -7.64
N ALA A 17 14.33 10.65 -8.06
CA ALA A 17 13.07 9.95 -7.85
C ALA A 17 13.09 8.55 -8.47
N SER A 18 13.54 8.38 -9.73
CA SER A 18 13.58 7.08 -10.39
C SER A 18 14.53 6.09 -9.73
N ILE A 19 15.68 6.53 -9.21
CA ILE A 19 16.60 5.68 -8.45
C ILE A 19 15.92 5.15 -7.17
N PHE A 20 15.26 6.02 -6.41
CA PHE A 20 14.53 5.58 -5.21
C PHE A 20 13.32 4.70 -5.56
N ILE A 21 12.68 4.92 -6.71
CA ILE A 21 11.62 4.06 -7.19
C ILE A 21 12.18 2.68 -7.59
N ALA A 22 13.36 2.61 -8.22
CA ALA A 22 14.02 1.34 -8.51
C ALA A 22 14.30 0.53 -7.24
N PHE A 23 14.75 1.18 -6.16
CA PHE A 23 14.88 0.49 -4.87
C PHE A 23 13.51 0.11 -4.27
N ALA A 24 12.49 0.95 -4.45
CA ALA A 24 11.15 0.63 -3.98
C ALA A 24 10.53 -0.57 -4.71
N THR A 25 10.72 -0.66 -6.03
CA THR A 25 10.23 -1.75 -6.89
C THR A 25 10.99 -3.05 -6.62
N ALA A 26 12.28 -2.97 -6.31
CA ALA A 26 13.05 -4.11 -5.84
C ALA A 26 12.49 -4.66 -4.51
N THR A 27 12.20 -3.80 -3.54
CA THR A 27 11.80 -4.29 -2.21
C THR A 27 10.33 -4.70 -2.10
N ARG A 28 9.43 -4.12 -2.91
CA ARG A 28 7.97 -4.35 -2.81
C ARG A 28 7.26 -4.16 -4.15
N LEU A 29 6.23 -4.99 -4.41
CA LEU A 29 5.34 -4.87 -5.58
C LEU A 29 4.64 -3.50 -5.67
N ILE A 30 4.32 -2.87 -4.53
CA ILE A 30 3.74 -1.52 -4.46
C ILE A 30 4.64 -0.48 -5.15
N GLY A 31 5.95 -0.74 -5.20
CA GLY A 31 6.90 0.13 -5.90
C GLY A 31 6.53 0.34 -7.37
N ILE A 32 5.86 -0.62 -8.02
CA ILE A 32 5.40 -0.48 -9.41
C ILE A 32 4.40 0.68 -9.53
N ILE A 33 3.57 0.90 -8.51
CA ILE A 33 2.58 2.00 -8.48
C ILE A 33 3.30 3.36 -8.41
N LEU A 34 4.49 3.43 -7.80
CA LEU A 34 5.31 4.65 -7.83
C LEU A 34 5.86 4.95 -9.23
N VAL A 35 6.10 3.93 -10.06
CA VAL A 35 6.47 4.12 -11.48
C VAL A 35 5.33 4.83 -12.21
N PHE A 36 4.09 4.36 -12.00
CA PHE A 36 2.90 5.00 -12.57
C PHE A 36 2.71 6.43 -12.05
N TYR A 37 2.95 6.67 -10.77
CA TYR A 37 2.94 8.01 -10.20
C TYR A 37 3.99 8.94 -10.84
N LEU A 38 5.22 8.46 -11.05
CA LEU A 38 6.27 9.22 -11.74
C LEU A 38 5.85 9.56 -13.18
N PHE A 39 5.26 8.59 -13.89
CA PHE A 39 4.73 8.79 -15.23
C PHE A 39 3.66 9.89 -15.27
N LEU A 40 2.65 9.82 -14.40
CA LEU A 40 1.62 10.87 -14.30
C LEU A 40 2.23 12.24 -14.01
N LYS A 41 3.26 12.31 -13.15
CA LYS A 41 3.93 13.55 -12.79
C LYS A 41 4.71 14.18 -13.94
N ILE A 42 5.38 13.37 -14.75
CA ILE A 42 6.07 13.85 -15.95
C ILE A 42 5.04 14.32 -16.99
N PHE A 43 3.94 13.57 -17.15
CA PHE A 43 2.88 13.92 -18.10
C PHE A 43 2.14 15.22 -17.72
N GLU A 44 1.88 15.47 -16.43
CA GLU A 44 1.34 16.74 -15.92
C GLU A 44 2.17 17.97 -16.33
N LYS A 45 3.45 17.79 -16.70
CA LYS A 45 4.36 18.87 -17.13
C LYS A 45 4.47 19.04 -18.65
N GLY A 46 3.88 18.14 -19.43
CA GLY A 46 3.88 18.22 -20.89
C GLY A 46 5.05 17.50 -21.57
N VAL A 47 4.93 17.37 -22.90
CA VAL A 47 5.76 16.50 -23.75
C VAL A 47 7.25 16.89 -23.74
N ASN A 48 7.59 18.17 -23.58
CA ASN A 48 8.98 18.64 -23.53
C ASN A 48 9.75 18.12 -22.30
N GLN A 49 9.06 17.92 -21.17
CA GLN A 49 9.69 17.32 -19.99
C GLN A 49 9.81 15.80 -20.14
N LEU A 50 8.87 15.17 -20.85
CA LEU A 50 8.90 13.75 -21.17
C LEU A 50 10.13 13.42 -22.03
N SER A 51 10.43 14.20 -23.07
CA SER A 51 11.61 13.99 -23.91
C SER A 51 12.94 14.20 -23.17
N LYS A 52 12.96 15.03 -22.12
CA LYS A 52 14.16 15.21 -21.28
C LYS A 52 14.35 14.11 -20.23
N SER A 53 13.26 13.52 -19.76
CA SER A 53 13.25 12.59 -18.62
C SER A 53 12.78 11.18 -18.97
N TRP A 54 12.65 10.83 -20.25
CA TRP A 54 12.14 9.52 -20.70
C TRP A 54 12.91 8.34 -20.11
N TRP A 55 14.24 8.46 -20.00
CA TRP A 55 15.10 7.41 -19.44
C TRP A 55 14.80 7.11 -17.96
N THR A 56 14.26 8.08 -17.21
CA THR A 56 13.88 7.87 -15.80
C THR A 56 12.72 6.89 -15.65
N LEU A 57 11.85 6.79 -16.67
CA LEU A 57 10.77 5.82 -16.73
C LEU A 57 11.28 4.39 -16.97
N PHE A 58 12.44 4.23 -17.60
CA PHE A 58 13.09 2.94 -17.78
C PHE A 58 13.86 2.52 -16.53
N VAL A 59 14.50 3.48 -15.84
CA VAL A 59 15.25 3.18 -14.60
C VAL A 59 14.33 2.75 -13.47
N ALA A 60 13.16 3.39 -13.34
CA ALA A 60 12.22 3.12 -12.25
C ALA A 60 11.76 1.64 -12.11
N PRO A 61 11.40 0.91 -13.18
CA PRO A 61 11.05 -0.51 -13.12
C PRO A 61 12.25 -1.47 -13.07
N LEU A 62 13.50 -1.01 -13.24
CA LEU A 62 14.68 -1.90 -13.23
C LEU A 62 14.80 -2.72 -11.94
N GLY A 63 14.32 -2.22 -10.80
CA GLY A 63 14.35 -2.96 -9.55
C GLY A 63 13.62 -4.31 -9.62
N VAL A 64 12.44 -4.36 -10.25
CA VAL A 64 11.72 -5.63 -10.48
C VAL A 64 12.51 -6.51 -11.43
N GLY A 65 13.05 -5.93 -12.51
CA GLY A 65 13.82 -6.65 -13.51
C GLY A 65 15.06 -7.33 -12.91
N LEU A 66 15.83 -6.61 -12.09
CA LEU A 66 17.03 -7.12 -11.43
C LEU A 66 16.72 -8.26 -10.47
N ILE A 67 15.62 -8.16 -9.71
CA ILE A 67 15.21 -9.25 -8.81
C ILE A 67 14.66 -10.44 -9.59
N GLY A 68 13.89 -10.21 -10.65
CA GLY A 68 13.45 -11.28 -11.53
C GLY A 68 14.64 -12.03 -12.15
N LEU A 69 15.68 -11.31 -12.58
CA LEU A 69 16.92 -11.91 -13.07
C LEU A 69 17.66 -12.69 -11.98
N TYR A 70 17.74 -12.15 -10.76
CA TYR A 70 18.31 -12.87 -9.63
C TYR A 70 17.58 -14.20 -9.36
N PHE A 71 16.25 -14.21 -9.42
CA PHE A 71 15.45 -15.43 -9.29
C PHE A 71 15.57 -16.37 -10.50
N GLN A 72 15.72 -15.83 -11.70
CA GLN A 72 16.01 -16.65 -12.88
C GLN A 72 17.35 -17.38 -12.71
N ILE A 73 18.38 -16.73 -12.19
CA ILE A 73 19.70 -17.35 -11.99
C ILE A 73 19.65 -18.38 -10.85
N THR A 74 18.97 -18.07 -9.74
CA THR A 74 19.01 -18.92 -8.52
C THR A 74 17.97 -20.03 -8.50
N ARG A 75 16.83 -19.84 -9.16
CA ARG A 75 15.66 -20.73 -9.07
C ARG A 75 15.08 -21.09 -10.44
N ASN A 76 15.73 -20.66 -11.53
CA ASN A 76 15.33 -20.91 -12.91
C ASN A 76 13.92 -20.42 -13.27
N ASN A 77 13.39 -19.44 -12.53
CA ASN A 77 12.07 -18.86 -12.79
C ASN A 77 12.04 -17.37 -12.43
N PHE A 78 11.92 -16.54 -13.46
CA PHE A 78 11.84 -15.07 -13.37
C PHE A 78 10.58 -14.59 -12.63
N LEU A 79 9.47 -15.32 -12.77
CA LEU A 79 8.14 -14.94 -12.27
C LEU A 79 7.80 -15.60 -10.91
N ILE A 80 8.80 -16.00 -10.13
CA ILE A 80 8.59 -16.62 -8.82
C ILE A 80 7.70 -15.79 -7.90
N ILE A 81 7.83 -14.46 -7.92
CA ILE A 81 7.01 -13.58 -7.08
C ILE A 81 5.52 -13.75 -7.42
N TYR A 82 5.20 -13.94 -8.70
CA TYR A 82 3.83 -14.16 -9.16
C TYR A 82 3.35 -15.58 -8.82
N SER A 83 4.15 -16.62 -9.05
CA SER A 83 3.76 -18.00 -8.73
C SER A 83 3.55 -18.21 -7.24
N GLU A 84 4.38 -17.61 -6.39
CA GLU A 84 4.20 -17.67 -4.94
C GLU A 84 2.97 -16.89 -4.47
N HIS A 85 2.63 -15.77 -5.13
CA HIS A 85 1.36 -15.09 -4.84
C HIS A 85 0.17 -16.00 -5.15
N THR A 86 0.17 -16.69 -6.29
CA THR A 86 -0.90 -17.64 -6.62
C THR A 86 -0.93 -18.83 -5.66
N ASN A 87 0.22 -19.33 -5.21
CA ASN A 87 0.31 -20.41 -4.21
C ASN A 87 -0.27 -19.99 -2.85
N TRP A 88 -0.18 -18.71 -2.49
CA TRP A 88 -0.82 -18.15 -1.29
C TRP A 88 -2.31 -17.84 -1.46
N GLY A 89 -2.93 -18.34 -2.53
CA GLY A 89 -4.34 -18.09 -2.83
C GLY A 89 -4.62 -16.65 -3.26
N ARG A 90 -3.60 -15.90 -3.69
CA ARG A 90 -3.74 -14.52 -4.16
C ARG A 90 -3.52 -14.46 -5.66
N SER A 91 -4.57 -14.14 -6.41
CA SER A 91 -4.49 -13.94 -7.86
C SER A 91 -5.20 -12.65 -8.25
N LEU A 92 -4.85 -12.10 -9.41
CA LEU A 92 -5.60 -11.00 -10.03
C LEU A 92 -6.72 -11.55 -10.93
N SER A 93 -7.41 -12.59 -10.48
CA SER A 93 -8.52 -13.22 -11.21
C SER A 93 -9.87 -12.83 -10.64
N ILE A 94 -10.92 -13.02 -11.43
CA ILE A 94 -12.32 -12.80 -11.02
C ILE A 94 -12.64 -13.62 -9.75
N SER A 95 -12.12 -14.83 -9.63
CA SER A 95 -12.27 -15.68 -8.44
C SER A 95 -11.71 -15.06 -7.16
N SER A 96 -10.66 -14.24 -7.23
CA SER A 96 -10.16 -13.52 -6.05
C SER A 96 -11.11 -12.41 -5.61
N PHE A 97 -11.79 -11.76 -6.54
CA PHE A 97 -12.82 -10.79 -6.20
C PHE A 97 -14.05 -11.45 -5.55
N GLU A 98 -14.46 -12.62 -6.04
CA GLU A 98 -15.50 -13.44 -5.42
C GLU A 98 -15.11 -13.86 -4.00
N HIS A 99 -13.86 -14.29 -3.80
CA HIS A 99 -13.32 -14.63 -2.49
C HIS A 99 -13.39 -13.44 -1.52
N LEU A 100 -13.05 -12.23 -1.98
CA LEU A 100 -13.16 -11.01 -1.18
C LEU A 100 -14.61 -10.75 -0.73
N ILE A 101 -15.58 -10.94 -1.62
CA ILE A 101 -17.01 -10.74 -1.31
C ILE A 101 -17.47 -11.80 -0.31
N PHE A 102 -17.04 -13.04 -0.47
CA PHE A 102 -17.38 -14.13 0.44
C PHE A 102 -16.80 -13.89 1.83
N GLU A 103 -15.52 -13.54 1.92
CA GLU A 103 -14.83 -13.19 3.16
C GLU A 103 -15.50 -11.97 3.83
N SER A 104 -15.94 -10.96 3.06
CA SER A 104 -16.74 -9.83 3.57
C SER A 104 -18.02 -10.32 4.27
N LYS A 105 -18.79 -11.17 3.58
CA LYS A 105 -20.08 -11.66 4.05
C LYS A 105 -19.91 -12.50 5.31
N ASP A 106 -18.94 -13.41 5.31
CA ASP A 106 -18.65 -14.26 6.46
C ASP A 106 -18.23 -13.44 7.67
N LEU A 107 -17.38 -12.41 7.49
CA LEU A 107 -17.02 -11.51 8.60
C LEU A 107 -18.22 -10.75 9.14
N ILE A 108 -19.09 -10.22 8.28
CA ILE A 108 -20.31 -9.51 8.69
C ILE A 108 -21.23 -10.47 9.47
N LEU A 109 -21.44 -11.68 8.96
CA LEU A 109 -22.24 -12.70 9.65
C LEU A 109 -21.64 -13.10 10.99
N GLN A 110 -20.32 -13.22 11.11
CA GLN A 110 -19.64 -13.52 12.37
C GLN A 110 -19.74 -12.36 13.39
N ILE A 111 -19.74 -11.10 12.94
CA ILE A 111 -19.92 -9.94 13.82
C ILE A 111 -21.27 -10.04 14.54
N PHE A 112 -22.35 -10.27 13.79
CA PHE A 112 -23.72 -10.33 14.31
C PHE A 112 -24.15 -11.71 14.80
N GLY A 113 -23.38 -12.75 14.46
CA GLY A 113 -23.68 -14.13 14.78
C GLY A 113 -23.13 -14.62 16.12
N PRO A 114 -23.34 -15.92 16.42
CA PRO A 114 -22.87 -16.56 17.64
C PRO A 114 -21.35 -16.82 17.61
N VAL A 115 -20.78 -17.10 16.44
CA VAL A 115 -19.33 -17.30 16.27
C VAL A 115 -18.66 -15.96 16.00
N LYS A 116 -17.75 -15.54 16.88
CA LYS A 116 -17.06 -14.26 16.75
C LYS A 116 -15.83 -14.35 15.84
N PRO A 117 -15.58 -13.33 15.01
CA PRO A 117 -14.45 -13.34 14.10
C PRO A 117 -13.13 -13.16 14.84
N VAL A 118 -12.05 -13.66 14.27
CA VAL A 118 -10.70 -13.43 14.79
C VAL A 118 -10.42 -11.93 14.78
N SER A 119 -9.94 -11.39 15.91
CA SER A 119 -9.78 -9.94 16.09
C SER A 119 -8.90 -9.27 15.02
N ILE A 120 -7.93 -9.98 14.45
CA ILE A 120 -7.06 -9.45 13.40
C ILE A 120 -7.82 -9.19 12.09
N ASN A 121 -8.79 -10.04 11.75
CA ASN A 121 -9.60 -9.87 10.54
C ASN A 121 -10.52 -8.66 10.68
N LEU A 122 -11.05 -8.42 11.88
CA LEU A 122 -11.81 -7.19 12.18
C LEU A 122 -10.97 -5.93 11.97
N ILE A 123 -9.70 -5.95 12.36
CA ILE A 123 -8.82 -4.78 12.19
C ILE A 123 -8.47 -4.57 10.71
N HIS A 124 -8.16 -5.65 9.98
CA HIS A 124 -7.93 -5.57 8.54
C HIS A 124 -9.17 -5.04 7.79
N PHE A 125 -10.36 -5.53 8.16
CA PHE A 125 -11.63 -5.05 7.60
C PHE A 125 -11.92 -3.59 7.99
N GLY A 126 -11.72 -3.23 9.26
CA GLY A 126 -11.84 -1.85 9.78
C GLY A 126 -10.91 -0.85 9.08
N THR A 127 -9.73 -1.32 8.64
CA THR A 127 -8.76 -0.51 7.89
C THR A 127 -9.33 0.00 6.56
N ILE A 128 -10.29 -0.71 5.95
CA ILE A 128 -10.95 -0.27 4.71
C ILE A 128 -11.80 0.97 4.97
N PHE A 129 -12.59 0.98 6.05
CA PHE A 129 -13.39 2.14 6.41
C PHE A 129 -12.51 3.33 6.79
N PHE A 130 -11.42 3.08 7.51
CA PHE A 130 -10.45 4.12 7.82
C PHE A 130 -9.77 4.67 6.56
N PHE A 131 -9.43 3.82 5.60
CA PHE A 131 -8.93 4.23 4.29
C PHE A 131 -9.96 5.08 3.53
N ILE A 132 -11.22 4.64 3.44
CA ILE A 132 -12.30 5.39 2.77
C ILE A 132 -12.46 6.77 3.41
N PHE A 133 -12.46 6.84 4.74
CA PHE A 133 -12.50 8.09 5.48
C PHE A 133 -11.31 9.00 5.10
N LEU A 134 -10.08 8.49 5.17
CA LEU A 134 -8.87 9.25 4.81
C LEU A 134 -8.88 9.71 3.35
N ALA A 135 -9.31 8.85 2.43
CA ALA A 135 -9.43 9.16 1.01
C ALA A 135 -10.47 10.26 0.74
N ALA A 136 -11.60 10.22 1.45
CA ALA A 136 -12.68 11.21 1.35
C ALA A 136 -12.25 12.58 1.89
N ILE A 137 -11.67 12.65 3.10
CA ILE A 137 -11.23 13.93 3.66
C ILE A 137 -10.06 14.55 2.89
N SER A 138 -9.26 13.71 2.23
CA SER A 138 -8.11 14.13 1.41
C SER A 138 -8.52 14.49 -0.01
N PHE A 139 -9.75 14.15 -0.42
CA PHE A 139 -10.28 14.48 -1.72
C PHE A 139 -10.25 16.00 -1.91
N LYS A 140 -9.62 16.46 -2.99
CA LYS A 140 -9.32 17.88 -3.29
C LYS A 140 -8.31 18.58 -2.37
N LYS A 141 -7.87 17.99 -1.24
CA LYS A 141 -6.84 18.59 -0.36
C LYS A 141 -5.41 18.24 -0.75
N ILE A 142 -5.22 17.18 -1.53
CA ILE A 142 -3.92 16.77 -2.08
C ILE A 142 -3.97 16.75 -3.61
N ARG A 143 -2.79 16.76 -4.25
CA ARG A 143 -2.67 16.72 -5.73
C ARG A 143 -3.31 15.44 -6.30
N LYS A 144 -3.97 15.55 -7.45
CA LYS A 144 -4.70 14.44 -8.09
C LYS A 144 -3.81 13.21 -8.32
N ALA A 145 -2.60 13.38 -8.85
CA ALA A 145 -1.65 12.28 -9.04
C ALA A 145 -1.29 11.55 -7.74
N LEU A 146 -1.12 12.27 -6.62
CA LEU A 146 -0.85 11.67 -5.30
C LEU A 146 -2.06 10.91 -4.77
N TRP A 147 -3.25 11.46 -4.93
CA TRP A 147 -4.49 10.81 -4.52
C TRP A 147 -4.72 9.50 -5.29
N ILE A 148 -4.52 9.53 -6.61
CA ILE A 148 -4.58 8.33 -7.48
C ILE A 148 -3.54 7.28 -7.05
N TYR A 149 -2.30 7.69 -6.78
CA TYR A 149 -1.27 6.79 -6.24
C TYR A 149 -1.75 6.09 -4.95
N CYS A 150 -2.32 6.84 -4.01
CA CYS A 150 -2.80 6.30 -2.74
C CYS A 150 -3.97 5.34 -2.93
N LEU A 151 -4.88 5.64 -3.86
CA LEU A 151 -5.98 4.73 -4.20
C LEU A 151 -5.46 3.42 -4.79
N LEU A 152 -4.62 3.48 -5.81
CA LEU A 152 -4.08 2.29 -6.47
C LEU A 152 -3.29 1.41 -5.50
N THR A 153 -2.58 2.02 -4.54
CA THR A 153 -1.84 1.32 -3.49
C THR A 153 -2.72 0.44 -2.60
N ILE A 154 -4.02 0.73 -2.50
CA ILE A 154 -4.98 -0.06 -1.71
C ILE A 154 -5.86 -0.94 -2.60
N ILE A 155 -6.34 -0.40 -3.71
CA ILE A 155 -7.25 -1.11 -4.63
C ILE A 155 -6.55 -2.34 -5.24
N ILE A 156 -5.29 -2.22 -5.67
CA ILE A 156 -4.57 -3.35 -6.29
C ILE A 156 -4.42 -4.53 -5.30
N PRO A 157 -3.95 -4.33 -4.05
CA PRO A 157 -3.97 -5.39 -3.06
C PRO A 157 -5.37 -5.93 -2.73
N LEU A 158 -6.40 -5.08 -2.68
CA LEU A 158 -7.78 -5.54 -2.48
C LEU A 158 -8.24 -6.49 -3.58
N THR A 159 -7.87 -6.23 -4.84
CA THR A 159 -8.19 -7.13 -5.95
C THR A 159 -7.51 -8.49 -5.89
N SER A 160 -6.54 -8.68 -4.98
CA SER A 160 -5.88 -9.98 -4.75
C SER A 160 -6.68 -10.96 -3.88
N GLY A 161 -7.86 -10.54 -3.39
CA GLY A 161 -8.83 -11.44 -2.76
C GLY A 161 -8.69 -11.64 -1.25
N THR A 162 -7.87 -10.84 -0.57
CA THR A 162 -7.73 -10.91 0.89
C THR A 162 -7.52 -9.56 1.55
N TYR A 163 -8.00 -9.42 2.79
CA TYR A 163 -7.70 -8.26 3.64
C TYR A 163 -6.34 -8.33 4.32
N ALA A 164 -5.66 -9.48 4.24
CA ALA A 164 -4.41 -9.73 4.92
C ALA A 164 -3.32 -8.73 4.49
N GLY A 165 -2.85 -7.94 5.46
CA GLY A 165 -1.81 -6.94 5.23
C GLY A 165 -2.33 -5.62 4.65
N LEU A 166 -3.63 -5.35 4.59
CA LEU A 166 -4.12 -4.00 4.24
C LEU A 166 -3.52 -2.85 5.06
N PRO A 167 -3.31 -2.98 6.39
CA PRO A 167 -2.69 -1.91 7.17
C PRO A 167 -1.33 -1.45 6.65
N ARG A 168 -0.46 -2.38 6.18
CA ARG A 168 0.85 -2.00 5.61
C ARG A 168 0.73 -1.22 4.30
N TYR A 169 -0.28 -1.53 3.48
CA TYR A 169 -0.55 -0.78 2.25
C TYR A 169 -1.10 0.60 2.57
N LEU A 170 -1.92 0.73 3.63
CA LEU A 170 -2.43 2.03 4.08
C LEU A 170 -1.30 2.94 4.56
N LEU A 171 -0.33 2.39 5.29
CA LEU A 171 0.89 3.13 5.67
C LEU A 171 1.71 3.58 4.44
N ALA A 172 1.76 2.77 3.37
CA ALA A 172 2.43 3.18 2.13
C ALA A 172 1.68 4.34 1.44
N SER A 173 0.36 4.41 1.58
CA SER A 173 -0.49 5.55 1.19
C SER A 173 -0.43 6.73 2.17
N PHE A 174 0.75 7.00 2.76
CA PHE A 174 0.97 8.06 3.75
C PHE A 174 0.49 9.47 3.32
N PRO A 175 0.47 9.88 2.02
CA PRO A 175 -0.01 11.22 1.67
C PRO A 175 -1.47 11.48 2.07
N LEU A 176 -2.29 10.43 2.23
CA LEU A 176 -3.67 10.55 2.75
C LEU A 176 -3.72 10.99 4.22
N PHE A 177 -2.64 10.77 4.98
CA PHE A 177 -2.57 11.20 6.38
C PHE A 177 -2.21 12.67 6.52
N ILE A 178 -1.73 13.35 5.46
CA ILE A 178 -1.32 14.76 5.55
C ILE A 178 -2.49 15.67 5.98
N PRO A 179 -3.67 15.62 5.33
CA PRO A 179 -4.79 16.45 5.75
C PRO A 179 -5.35 16.06 7.12
N PHE A 180 -5.27 14.77 7.47
CA PHE A 180 -5.67 14.28 8.79
C PHE A 180 -4.75 14.80 9.89
N GLY A 181 -3.44 14.77 9.68
CA GLY A 181 -2.44 15.31 10.61
C GLY A 181 -2.64 16.81 10.85
N LYS A 182 -2.87 17.59 9.79
CA LYS A 182 -3.20 19.02 9.91
C LYS A 182 -4.49 19.27 10.71
N TYR A 183 -5.46 18.38 10.59
CA TYR A 183 -6.69 18.47 11.38
C TYR A 183 -6.42 18.18 12.87
N LEU A 184 -5.61 17.15 13.17
CA LEU A 184 -5.23 16.79 14.53
C LEU A 184 -4.36 17.86 15.22
N GLU A 185 -3.52 18.54 14.47
CA GLU A 185 -2.69 19.67 14.97
C GLU A 185 -3.56 20.77 15.59
N ASN A 186 -4.72 21.05 14.98
CA ASN A 186 -5.69 22.03 15.49
C ASN A 186 -6.56 21.48 16.64
N HIS A 187 -6.58 20.17 16.87
CA HIS A 187 -7.43 19.50 17.85
C HIS A 187 -6.61 18.58 18.76
N LYS A 188 -5.79 19.18 19.63
CA LYS A 188 -4.84 18.45 20.50
C LYS A 188 -5.47 17.31 21.31
N SER A 189 -6.69 17.48 21.82
CA SER A 189 -7.40 16.43 22.57
C SER A 189 -7.62 15.17 21.72
N ILE A 190 -8.05 15.34 20.46
CA ILE A 190 -8.27 14.23 19.53
C ILE A 190 -6.92 13.59 19.17
N MET A 191 -5.87 14.39 19.01
CA MET A 191 -4.51 13.89 18.76
C MET A 191 -4.01 12.99 19.90
N TYR A 192 -4.17 13.40 21.17
CA TYR A 192 -3.75 12.58 22.30
C TYR A 192 -4.54 11.27 22.41
N VAL A 193 -5.86 11.32 22.20
CA VAL A 193 -6.70 10.12 22.14
C VAL A 193 -6.24 9.18 21.03
N TYR A 194 -5.95 9.72 19.84
CA TYR A 194 -5.44 8.94 18.71
C TYR A 194 -4.09 8.29 19.02
N ILE A 195 -3.13 9.04 19.58
CA ILE A 195 -1.81 8.51 19.95
C ILE A 195 -1.95 7.42 21.02
N PHE A 196 -2.78 7.64 22.04
CA PHE A 196 -3.04 6.65 23.07
C PHE A 196 -3.62 5.36 22.48
N LEU A 197 -4.66 5.47 21.63
CA LEU A 197 -5.26 4.32 20.96
C LEU A 197 -4.27 3.59 20.06
N ALA A 198 -3.43 4.33 19.31
CA ALA A 198 -2.42 3.73 18.44
C ALA A 198 -1.36 2.95 19.24
N ILE A 199 -0.85 3.53 20.34
CA ILE A 199 0.10 2.86 21.24
C ILE A 199 -0.55 1.63 21.89
N PHE A 200 -1.79 1.77 22.36
CA PHE A 200 -2.54 0.68 22.98
C PHE A 200 -2.73 -0.50 22.01
N ILE A 201 -3.20 -0.24 20.79
CA ILE A 201 -3.36 -1.28 19.76
C ILE A 201 -2.01 -1.91 19.41
N GLN A 202 -0.95 -1.12 19.29
CA GLN A 202 0.40 -1.64 19.04
C GLN A 202 0.87 -2.56 20.17
N ALA A 203 0.62 -2.21 21.43
CA ALA A 203 0.95 -3.03 22.58
C ALA A 203 0.16 -4.36 22.57
N VAL A 204 -1.14 -4.32 22.26
CA VAL A 204 -1.97 -5.54 22.12
C VAL A 204 -1.41 -6.45 21.03
N PHE A 205 -0.97 -5.90 19.90
CA PHE A 205 -0.36 -6.69 18.83
C PHE A 205 1.00 -7.28 19.23
N LEU A 206 1.83 -6.54 19.95
CA LEU A 206 3.10 -7.04 20.47
C LEU A 206 2.88 -8.21 21.45
N ILE A 207 1.95 -8.07 22.38
CA ILE A 207 1.62 -9.14 23.34
C ILE A 207 1.13 -10.39 22.61
N ARG A 208 0.24 -10.23 21.62
CA ARG A 208 -0.22 -11.38 20.81
C ARG A 208 0.89 -12.02 20.02
N PHE A 209 1.83 -11.23 19.48
CA PHE A 209 2.98 -11.74 18.74
C PHE A 209 3.87 -12.62 19.64
N PHE A 210 4.23 -12.14 20.83
CA PHE A 210 5.04 -12.93 21.77
C PHE A 210 4.31 -14.17 22.31
N ASN A 211 3.00 -14.06 22.61
CA ASN A 211 2.24 -15.21 23.10
C ASN A 211 1.99 -16.29 22.02
N PHE A 212 2.07 -15.93 20.75
CA PHE A 212 1.94 -16.89 19.65
C PHE A 212 3.15 -17.85 19.59
N GLU A 213 4.36 -17.37 19.92
CA GLU A 213 5.57 -18.20 19.96
C GLU A 213 5.59 -19.20 21.14
N VAL A 214 4.79 -18.96 22.19
CA VAL A 214 4.74 -19.83 23.38
C VAL A 214 3.75 -20.99 23.20
N ALA A 215 2.87 -20.94 22.19
CA ALA A 215 1.81 -21.91 21.96
C ALA A 215 2.11 -22.93 20.83
N THR A 216 3.31 -22.89 20.25
CA THR A 216 3.83 -23.86 19.26
C THR A 216 4.98 -24.66 19.85
#